data_AF-A0A972UQ86-F1
#
_entry.id   AF-A0A972UQ86-F1
#
_cell.length_a   1.000
_cell.length_b   1.000
_cell.length_c   1.000
_cell.angle_alpha   90.00
_cell.angle_beta   90.00
_cell.angle_gamma   90.00
#
_symmetry.space_group_name_H-M   'P 1'
#
loop_
_entity.id
_entity.type
_entity.pdbx_description
1 polymer ?
#
loop_
_entity_poly.entity_id
_entity_poly.type
_entity_poly.pdbx_seq_one_letter_code
_entity_poly.pdbx_strand_id
1 'polypeptide(L)'
;MAALIFLSFIIVPLIEIGIFVLIGDEIGLWNTLAIVVLTAFIGTGMLRAQGLRTLQRAQESLARQEFPVAEVFDGLCLLVGGALLLTPGFLTDALGFLLFLPPVRTAIRKIAWRHLSASGTTWVDGGADVPGASQGGRRQGSAPTLEGEYREVPPDRRDGGDDAP
;
A
#
# COMPACT_ATOMS: atom_id res chain seq x y z
N MET A 1 -18.38 -2.04 11.38
CA MET A 1 -17.01 -1.49 11.20
C MET A 1 -16.67 -0.44 12.26
N ALA A 2 -17.48 0.60 12.47
CA ALA A 2 -17.20 1.63 13.49
C ALA A 2 -17.01 1.07 14.92
N ALA A 3 -17.83 0.10 15.34
CA ALA A 3 -17.69 -0.54 16.66
C ALA A 3 -16.36 -1.29 16.85
N LEU A 4 -15.81 -1.91 15.79
CA LEU A 4 -14.52 -2.61 15.85
C LEU A 4 -13.36 -1.62 16.02
N ILE A 5 -13.40 -0.49 15.29
CA ILE A 5 -12.40 0.58 15.41
C ILE A 5 -12.44 1.17 16.81
N PHE A 6 -13.65 1.50 17.29
CA PHE A 6 -13.85 2.03 18.64
C PHE A 6 -13.35 1.07 19.72
N LEU A 7 -13.68 -0.22 19.60
CA LEU A 7 -13.21 -1.24 20.54
C LEU A 7 -11.68 -1.38 20.51
N SER A 8 -11.06 -1.37 19.33
CA SER A 8 -9.60 -1.43 19.20
C SER A 8 -8.92 -0.23 19.85
N PHE A 9 -9.49 0.97 19.68
CA PHE A 9 -8.99 2.19 20.30
C PHE A 9 -9.05 2.17 21.83
N ILE A 10 -9.96 1.40 22.44
CA ILE A 10 -10.03 1.21 23.89
C ILE A 10 -9.09 0.09 24.34
N ILE A 11 -9.14 -1.07 23.66
CA ILE A 11 -8.40 -2.27 24.05
C ILE A 11 -6.89 -2.05 23.97
N VAL A 12 -6.39 -1.43 22.89
CA VAL A 12 -4.95 -1.27 22.67
C VAL A 12 -4.31 -0.45 23.80
N PRO A 13 -4.78 0.77 24.15
CA PRO A 13 -4.25 1.50 25.30
C PRO A 13 -4.42 0.77 26.64
N LEU A 14 -5.49 0.01 26.83
CA LEU A 14 -5.70 -0.75 28.07
C LEU A 14 -4.63 -1.83 28.24
N ILE A 15 -4.31 -2.55 27.15
CA ILE A 15 -3.23 -3.54 27.12
C ILE A 15 -1.88 -2.85 27.37
N GLU A 16 -1.64 -1.71 26.74
CA GLU A 16 -0.40 -0.94 26.92
C GLU A 16 -0.18 -0.51 28.36
N ILE A 17 -1.22 0.04 29.02
CA ILE A 17 -1.14 0.41 30.43
C ILE A 17 -0.84 -0.83 31.29
N GLY A 18 -1.47 -1.96 31.00
CA GLY A 18 -1.18 -3.23 31.69
C GLY A 18 0.28 -3.67 31.56
N ILE A 19 0.83 -3.60 30.35
CA ILE A 19 2.25 -3.95 30.09
C ILE A 19 3.19 -2.96 30.78
N PHE A 20 2.88 -1.66 30.71
CA PHE A 20 3.66 -0.61 31.38
C PHE A 20 3.74 -0.82 32.89
N VAL A 21 2.62 -1.18 33.52
CA VAL A 21 2.58 -1.46 34.96
C VAL A 21 3.38 -2.73 35.26
N LEU A 22 3.21 -3.80 34.49
CA LEU A 22 3.94 -5.06 34.71
C LEU A 22 5.46 -4.87 34.62
N ILE A 23 5.93 -4.20 33.56
CA ILE A 23 7.36 -3.94 33.37
C ILE A 23 7.85 -2.89 34.40
N GLY A 24 7.04 -1.87 34.67
CA GLY A 24 7.34 -0.83 35.65
C GLY A 24 7.49 -1.36 37.07
N ASP A 25 6.79 -2.43 37.43
CA ASP A 25 6.93 -3.10 38.74
C ASP A 25 8.23 -3.92 38.82
N GLU A 26 8.62 -4.59 37.73
CA GLU A 26 9.83 -5.41 37.66
C GLU A 26 11.14 -4.61 37.61
N ILE A 27 11.20 -3.55 36.78
CA ILE A 27 12.44 -2.78 36.54
C ILE A 27 12.39 -1.32 37.03
N GLY A 28 11.24 -0.85 37.50
CA GLY A 28 11.03 0.51 37.98
C GLY A 28 10.57 1.50 36.89
N LEU A 29 9.69 2.44 37.27
CA LEU A 29 9.08 3.42 36.36
C LEU A 29 10.10 4.24 35.56
N TRP A 30 11.16 4.73 36.19
CA TRP A 30 12.16 5.57 35.50
C TRP A 30 12.92 4.81 34.42
N ASN A 31 13.26 3.54 34.66
CA ASN A 31 13.91 2.69 33.67
C ASN A 31 12.96 2.38 32.51
N THR A 32 11.70 2.07 32.82
CA THR A 32 10.63 1.84 31.84
C THR A 32 10.44 3.06 30.92
N LEU A 33 10.35 4.26 31.49
CA LEU A 33 10.25 5.50 30.71
C LEU A 33 11.49 5.75 29.86
N ALA A 34 12.69 5.50 30.40
CA ALA A 34 13.94 5.65 29.65
C ALA A 34 13.99 4.73 28.44
N ILE A 35 13.53 3.48 28.58
CA ILE A 35 13.43 2.51 27.47
C ILE A 35 12.47 3.04 26.40
N VAL A 36 11.29 3.52 26.78
CA VAL A 36 10.28 4.03 25.85
C VAL A 36 10.77 5.27 25.09
N VAL A 37 11.49 6.16 25.77
CA VAL A 37 12.13 7.30 25.12
C VAL A 37 13.22 6.82 24.15
N LEU A 38 14.03 5.84 24.56
CA LEU A 38 15.08 5.26 23.72
C LEU A 38 14.50 4.59 22.47
N THR A 39 13.43 3.81 22.60
CA THR A 39 12.74 3.19 21.46
C THR A 39 12.17 4.24 20.52
N ALA A 40 11.56 5.31 21.04
CA ALA A 40 11.08 6.42 20.21
C ALA A 40 12.21 7.09 19.41
N PHE A 41 13.39 7.31 20.01
CA PHE A 41 14.56 7.84 19.30
C PHE A 41 15.07 6.90 18.22
N ILE A 42 15.22 5.60 18.54
CA ILE A 42 15.67 4.59 17.58
C ILE A 42 14.68 4.49 16.42
N GLY A 43 13.39 4.39 16.74
CA GLY A 43 12.29 4.35 15.78
C GLY A 43 12.30 5.58 14.87
N THR A 44 12.32 6.79 15.43
CA THR A 44 12.35 8.02 14.63
C THR A 44 13.60 8.09 13.74
N GLY A 45 14.76 7.66 14.24
CA GLY A 45 15.99 7.56 13.45
C GLY A 45 15.87 6.59 12.27
N MET A 46 15.30 5.40 12.51
CA MET A 46 15.03 4.41 11.47
C MET A 46 14.02 4.93 10.44
N LEU A 47 12.94 5.58 10.88
CA LEU A 47 11.93 6.18 10.02
C LEU A 47 12.56 7.19 9.08
N ARG A 48 13.39 8.09 9.62
CA ARG A 48 14.08 9.11 8.83
C ARG A 48 14.99 8.48 7.78
N ALA A 49 15.81 7.50 8.19
CA ALA A 49 16.76 6.85 7.28
C ALA A 49 16.07 6.03 6.18
N GLN A 50 15.08 5.21 6.54
CA GLN A 50 14.37 4.34 5.60
C GLN A 50 13.36 5.11 4.75
N GLY A 51 12.68 6.09 5.34
CA GLY A 51 11.72 6.96 4.65
C GLY A 51 12.40 7.75 3.54
N LEU A 52 13.57 8.35 3.82
CA LEU A 52 14.30 9.12 2.81
C LEU A 52 14.79 8.24 1.65
N ARG A 53 15.30 7.04 1.95
CA ARG A 53 15.68 6.05 0.91
C ARG A 53 14.49 5.62 0.06
N THR A 54 13.32 5.43 0.67
CA THR A 54 12.09 5.03 -0.04
C THR A 54 11.61 6.16 -0.95
N LEU A 55 11.66 7.40 -0.46
CA LEU A 55 11.33 8.58 -1.25
C LEU A 55 12.28 8.78 -2.43
N GLN A 56 13.58 8.59 -2.24
CA GLN A 56 14.58 8.65 -3.32
C GLN A 56 14.28 7.62 -4.40
N ARG A 57 14.01 6.36 -4.03
CA ARG A 57 13.63 5.31 -4.98
C ARG A 57 12.34 5.63 -5.73
N ALA A 58 11.33 6.18 -5.03
CA ALA A 58 10.09 6.60 -5.67
C ALA A 58 10.34 7.70 -6.71
N GLN A 59 11.19 8.69 -6.40
CA GLN A 59 11.59 9.74 -7.34
C GLN A 59 12.36 9.18 -8.54
N GLU A 60 13.27 8.23 -8.33
CA GLU A 60 14.02 7.57 -9.40
C GLU A 60 13.11 6.79 -10.35
N SER A 61 12.13 6.04 -9.83
CA SER A 61 11.15 5.31 -10.65
C SER A 61 10.27 6.27 -11.46
N LEU A 62 9.82 7.38 -10.86
CA LEU A 62 9.08 8.42 -11.59
C LEU A 62 9.92 9.08 -12.68
N ALA A 63 11.21 9.31 -12.44
CA ALA A 63 12.14 9.83 -13.44
C ALA A 63 12.32 8.85 -14.63
N ARG A 64 12.13 7.55 -14.41
CA ARG A 64 12.10 6.51 -15.46
C ARG A 64 10.72 6.33 -16.11
N GLN A 65 9.74 7.19 -15.81
CA GLN A 65 8.34 7.06 -16.24
C GLN A 65 7.67 5.74 -15.77
N GLU A 66 8.17 5.14 -14.70
CA GLU A 66 7.60 3.94 -14.07
C GLU A 66 6.74 4.34 -12.85
N PHE A 67 5.57 3.72 -12.69
CA PHE A 67 4.73 3.97 -11.51
C PHE A 67 5.28 3.25 -10.26
N PRO A 68 5.66 3.99 -9.19
CA PRO A 68 6.35 3.43 -8.01
C PRO A 68 5.38 2.82 -6.99
N VAL A 69 4.54 1.87 -7.40
CA VAL A 69 3.50 1.28 -6.53
C VAL A 69 4.10 0.62 -5.28
N ALA A 70 5.24 -0.07 -5.45
CA ALA A 70 5.92 -0.77 -4.37
C ALA A 70 6.50 0.21 -3.34
N GLU A 71 7.15 1.28 -3.80
CA GLU A 71 7.77 2.29 -2.95
C GLU A 71 6.72 3.12 -2.21
N VAL A 72 5.58 3.41 -2.84
CA VAL A 72 4.45 4.09 -2.18
C VAL A 72 3.88 3.23 -1.06
N PHE A 73 3.69 1.92 -1.29
CA PHE A 73 3.22 1.00 -0.26
C PHE A 73 4.22 0.89 0.90
N ASP A 74 5.51 0.76 0.58
CA ASP A 74 6.58 0.70 1.58
C ASP A 74 6.66 2.02 2.38
N GLY A 75 6.46 3.16 1.71
CA GLY A 75 6.36 4.48 2.32
C GLY A 75 5.16 4.60 3.26
N LEU A 76 3.99 4.10 2.86
CA LEU A 76 2.80 4.07 3.71
C LEU A 76 3.03 3.19 4.95
N CYS A 77 3.62 2.00 4.79
CA CYS A 77 3.97 1.14 5.91
C CYS A 77 4.94 1.84 6.88
N LEU A 78 5.94 2.54 6.36
CA LEU A 78 6.86 3.34 7.18
C LEU A 78 6.15 4.46 7.93
N LEU A 79 5.23 5.18 7.28
CA LEU A 79 4.45 6.24 7.93
C LEU A 79 3.56 5.69 9.05
N VAL A 80 2.85 4.61 8.79
CA VAL A 80 2.01 3.93 9.80
C VAL A 80 2.87 3.42 10.96
N GLY A 81 4.01 2.77 10.67
CA GLY A 81 4.92 2.27 11.70
C GLY A 81 5.53 3.41 12.52
N GLY A 82 5.85 4.53 11.87
CA GLY A 82 6.32 5.74 12.53
C GLY A 82 5.25 6.38 13.42
N ALA A 83 4.00 6.44 12.97
CA ALA A 83 2.88 6.92 13.76
C ALA A 83 2.60 6.03 14.99
N LEU A 84 2.73 4.71 14.84
CA LEU A 84 2.66 3.74 15.94
C LEU A 84 3.78 3.98 16.96
N LEU A 85 5.03 4.21 16.52
CA LEU A 85 6.17 4.52 17.40
C LEU A 85 6.06 5.90 18.07
N LEU A 86 5.26 6.83 17.54
CA LEU A 86 5.02 8.14 18.15
C LEU A 86 4.05 8.06 19.32
N THR A 87 3.14 7.09 19.33
CA THR A 87 2.31 6.74 20.49
C THR A 87 3.12 5.82 21.39
N PRO A 88 3.85 6.36 22.40
CA PRO A 88 4.86 5.59 23.10
C PRO A 88 4.21 4.46 23.90
N GLY A 89 4.48 3.22 23.53
CA GLY A 89 3.86 2.00 24.08
C GLY A 89 4.70 0.78 23.77
N PHE A 90 4.76 -0.22 24.64
CA PHE A 90 5.59 -1.42 24.40
C PHE A 90 5.04 -2.28 23.25
N LEU A 91 3.72 -2.49 23.21
CA LEU A 91 3.09 -3.28 22.16
C LEU A 91 3.13 -2.52 20.82
N THR A 92 2.83 -1.24 20.87
CA THR A 92 2.72 -0.35 19.72
C THR A 92 4.10 -0.06 19.13
N ASP A 93 5.14 0.08 19.97
CA ASP A 93 6.52 0.16 19.52
C ASP A 93 6.95 -1.15 18.86
N ALA A 94 6.62 -2.31 19.44
CA ALA A 94 6.95 -3.60 18.86
C ALA A 94 6.30 -3.77 17.47
N LEU A 95 5.03 -3.39 17.32
CA LEU A 95 4.33 -3.41 16.03
C LEU A 95 4.91 -2.41 15.04
N GLY A 96 5.26 -1.19 15.49
CA GLY A 96 5.88 -0.17 14.67
C GLY A 96 7.25 -0.61 14.15
N PHE A 97 8.10 -1.15 15.02
CA PHE A 97 9.38 -1.74 14.63
C PHE A 97 9.20 -2.93 13.70
N LEU A 98 8.23 -3.82 13.95
CA LEU A 98 7.91 -4.94 13.08
C LEU A 98 7.61 -4.46 11.66
N LEU A 99 6.87 -3.35 11.52
CA LEU A 99 6.53 -2.76 10.22
C LEU A 99 7.74 -2.11 9.52
N PHE A 100 8.80 -1.77 10.25
CA PHE A 100 10.05 -1.28 9.68
C PHE A 100 10.91 -2.40 9.09
N LEU A 101 10.67 -3.66 9.43
CA LEU A 101 11.40 -4.77 8.83
C LEU A 101 10.99 -4.95 7.35
N PRO A 102 11.96 -4.92 6.41
CA PRO A 102 11.71 -5.23 4.99
C PRO A 102 10.94 -6.56 4.72
N PRO A 103 11.23 -7.69 5.41
CA PRO A 103 10.48 -8.93 5.17
C PRO A 103 9.00 -8.80 5.54
N VAL A 104 8.68 -8.04 6.58
CA VAL A 104 7.29 -7.82 7.03
C VAL A 104 6.53 -6.99 6.00
N ARG A 105 7.12 -5.90 5.51
CA ARG A 105 6.52 -5.09 4.43
C ARG A 105 6.23 -5.91 3.17
N THR A 106 7.19 -6.75 2.78
CA THR A 106 7.05 -7.64 1.62
C THR A 106 5.93 -8.67 1.83
N ALA A 107 5.82 -9.24 3.04
CA ALA A 107 4.77 -10.19 3.38
C ALA A 107 3.39 -9.53 3.37
N ILE A 108 3.24 -8.36 4.01
CA ILE A 108 1.99 -7.58 4.03
C ILE A 108 1.58 -7.22 2.60
N ARG A 109 2.53 -6.74 1.78
CA ARG A 109 2.26 -6.43 0.36
C ARG A 109 1.75 -7.64 -0.40
N LYS A 110 2.37 -8.81 -0.23
CA LYS A 110 1.95 -10.05 -0.89
C LYS A 110 0.54 -10.47 -0.46
N ILE A 111 0.23 -10.35 0.82
CA ILE A 111 -1.10 -10.63 1.37
C ILE A 111 -2.12 -9.64 0.79
N ALA A 112 -1.83 -8.35 0.82
CA ALA A 112 -2.68 -7.29 0.28
C ALA A 112 -2.98 -7.53 -1.21
N TRP A 113 -1.96 -7.86 -2.01
CA TRP A 113 -2.14 -8.25 -3.41
C TRP A 113 -3.02 -9.47 -3.59
N ARG A 114 -2.85 -10.51 -2.77
CA ARG A 114 -3.71 -11.71 -2.86
C ARG A 114 -5.18 -11.38 -2.57
N HIS A 115 -5.45 -10.54 -1.58
CA HIS A 115 -6.82 -10.15 -1.25
C HIS A 115 -7.44 -9.23 -2.32
N LEU A 116 -6.67 -8.31 -2.88
CA LEU A 116 -7.16 -7.43 -3.94
C LEU A 116 -7.41 -8.20 -5.25
N SER A 117 -6.55 -9.17 -5.58
CA SER A 117 -6.72 -10.06 -6.74
C SER A 117 -7.90 -11.02 -6.57
N ALA A 118 -8.23 -11.39 -5.34
CA ALA A 118 -9.37 -12.28 -5.04
C ALA A 118 -10.72 -11.54 -5.02
N SER A 119 -10.73 -10.22 -4.82
CA SER A 119 -11.94 -9.39 -4.87
C SER A 119 -12.14 -8.69 -6.22
N GLY A 120 -11.12 -8.67 -7.08
CA GLY A 120 -11.29 -8.37 -8.49
C GLY A 120 -11.76 -9.62 -9.22
N THR A 121 -13.05 -9.71 -9.54
CA THR A 121 -13.48 -10.44 -10.74
C THR A 121 -12.83 -9.76 -11.93
N THR A 122 -11.55 -10.02 -12.18
CA THR A 122 -11.01 -9.88 -13.52
C THR A 122 -11.72 -10.95 -14.31
N TRP A 123 -12.84 -10.57 -14.93
CA TRP A 123 -13.27 -11.17 -16.18
C TRP A 123 -12.11 -10.94 -17.15
N VAL A 124 -11.09 -11.77 -17.04
CA VAL A 124 -10.21 -12.07 -18.17
C VAL A 124 -11.12 -12.89 -19.06
N ASP A 125 -11.90 -12.19 -19.90
CA ASP A 125 -12.46 -12.78 -21.12
C ASP A 125 -11.28 -13.00 -22.07
N GLY A 126 -10.43 -13.94 -21.67
CA GLY A 126 -9.35 -14.51 -22.45
C GLY A 126 -9.67 -15.98 -22.47
N GLY A 127 -10.64 -16.35 -23.32
CA GLY A 127 -11.01 -17.73 -23.56
C GLY A 127 -9.75 -18.56 -23.86
N ALA A 128 -9.34 -19.36 -22.89
CA ALA A 128 -8.25 -20.31 -23.03
C ALA A 128 -8.46 -21.49 -22.08
N ASP A 129 -9.66 -22.06 -22.08
CA ASP A 129 -9.85 -23.48 -21.78
C ASP A 129 -9.95 -24.23 -23.10
N VAL A 130 -8.80 -24.71 -23.60
CA VAL A 130 -8.77 -25.79 -24.59
C VAL A 130 -7.87 -26.90 -24.07
N PRO A 131 -8.41 -27.85 -23.28
CA PRO A 131 -7.75 -29.12 -23.06
C PRO A 131 -7.93 -29.98 -24.32
N GLY A 132 -6.89 -30.04 -25.16
CA GLY A 132 -6.86 -30.98 -26.28
C GLY A 132 -6.25 -30.45 -27.57
N ALA A 133 -4.97 -30.07 -27.55
CA ALA A 133 -4.21 -29.80 -28.76
C ALA A 133 -3.41 -31.05 -29.19
N SER A 134 -4.08 -32.00 -29.87
CA SER A 134 -3.41 -32.98 -30.73
C SER A 134 -3.35 -32.44 -32.17
N GLN A 135 -2.16 -31.93 -32.51
CA GLN A 135 -1.45 -32.01 -33.78
C GLN A 135 -2.23 -31.89 -35.10
N GLY A 136 -1.91 -30.82 -35.84
CA GLY A 136 -1.83 -30.86 -37.30
C GLY A 136 -2.45 -29.65 -38.01
N GLY A 137 -1.64 -28.87 -38.72
CA GLY A 137 -2.16 -27.96 -39.75
C GLY A 137 -1.49 -26.61 -39.85
N ARG A 138 -0.44 -26.53 -40.67
CA ARG A 138 0.22 -25.33 -41.20
C ARG A 138 -0.79 -24.32 -41.78
N ARG A 139 -0.74 -23.06 -41.33
CA ARG A 139 -1.04 -21.87 -42.17
C ARG A 139 -0.44 -20.59 -41.57
N GLN A 140 0.32 -19.91 -42.41
CA GLN A 140 0.90 -18.60 -42.21
C GLN A 140 -0.17 -17.55 -42.54
N GLY A 141 -0.35 -16.53 -41.70
CA GLY A 141 -1.17 -15.37 -42.03
C GLY A 141 -1.71 -14.61 -40.81
N SER A 142 -1.24 -13.37 -40.67
CA SER A 142 -1.85 -12.26 -39.93
C SER A 142 -1.73 -12.25 -38.39
N ALA A 143 -0.89 -11.35 -37.91
CA ALA A 143 -1.01 -10.79 -36.56
C ALA A 143 -2.40 -10.10 -36.43
N PRO A 144 -3.01 -10.08 -35.24
CA PRO A 144 -4.33 -9.49 -35.04
C PRO A 144 -4.22 -7.96 -35.22
N THR A 145 -4.76 -7.45 -36.33
CA THR A 145 -4.96 -6.01 -36.53
C THR A 145 -6.14 -5.58 -35.68
N LEU A 146 -5.89 -4.69 -34.72
CA LEU A 146 -6.92 -4.10 -33.86
C LEU A 146 -7.54 -2.93 -34.61
N GLU A 147 -8.80 -3.08 -35.00
CA GLU A 147 -9.57 -2.08 -35.74
C GLU A 147 -10.36 -1.22 -34.75
N GLY A 148 -9.99 0.05 -34.62
CA GLY A 148 -10.65 1.01 -33.73
C GLY A 148 -11.74 1.77 -34.46
N GLU A 149 -12.99 1.65 -34.01
CA GLU A 149 -14.09 2.47 -34.51
C GLU A 149 -14.01 3.87 -33.88
N TYR A 150 -13.89 4.91 -34.70
CA TYR A 150 -13.94 6.30 -34.25
C TYR A 150 -15.32 6.89 -34.50
N ARG A 151 -15.84 7.63 -33.52
CA ARG A 151 -17.07 8.42 -33.67
C ARG A 151 -16.69 9.89 -33.69
N GLU A 152 -16.85 10.54 -34.84
CA GLU A 152 -16.69 11.98 -34.92
C GLU A 152 -17.77 12.67 -34.08
N VAL A 153 -17.33 13.45 -33.09
CA VAL A 153 -18.22 14.30 -32.28
C VAL A 153 -18.41 15.61 -33.05
N PRO A 154 -19.62 15.93 -33.55
CA PRO A 154 -19.84 17.17 -34.28
C PRO A 154 -19.62 18.38 -33.36
N PRO A 155 -18.97 19.45 -33.84
CA PRO A 155 -18.84 20.67 -33.06
C PRO A 155 -20.21 21.33 -32.88
N ASP A 156 -20.57 21.61 -31.64
CA ASP A 156 -21.79 22.34 -31.25
C ASP A 156 -21.77 23.75 -31.86
N ARG A 157 -22.52 23.93 -32.95
CA ARG A 157 -22.59 25.19 -33.70
C ARG A 157 -23.62 26.07 -33.01
N ARG A 158 -23.15 26.96 -32.13
CA ARG A 158 -23.95 28.08 -31.61
C ARG A 158 -24.48 28.92 -32.76
N ASP A 159 -25.78 29.13 -32.72
CA ASP A 159 -26.57 29.97 -33.63
C ASP A 159 -26.00 31.39 -33.75
N GLY A 160 -25.89 31.85 -34.99
CA GLY A 160 -25.52 33.21 -35.37
C GLY A 160 -25.95 33.43 -36.82
N GLY A 161 -27.26 33.34 -37.06
CA GLY A 161 -27.88 33.68 -38.34
C GLY A 161 -27.94 35.18 -38.52
N ASP A 162 -27.06 35.69 -39.37
CA ASP A 162 -27.11 37.04 -39.94
C ASP A 162 -27.99 36.93 -41.20
N ASP A 163 -29.26 37.34 -41.08
CA ASP A 163 -30.19 37.41 -42.21
C ASP A 163 -30.03 38.77 -42.89
N ALA A 164 -29.45 38.74 -44.09
CA ALA A 164 -29.57 39.78 -45.12
C ALA A 164 -29.69 39.05 -46.47
N PRO A 165 -30.37 39.61 -47.49
CA PRO A 165 -30.58 41.03 -47.73
C PRO A 165 -32.04 41.51 -47.84
#